data_AF-A0A267EYT9-F1
#
_entry.id   AF-A0A267EYT9-F1
#
_cell.length_a   1.000
_cell.length_b   1.000
_cell.length_c   1.000
_cell.angle_alpha   90.00
_cell.angle_beta   90.00
_cell.angle_gamma   90.00
#
_symmetry.space_group_name_H-M   'P 1'
#
loop_
_entity.id
_entity.type
_entity.pdbx_description
1 polymer ?
#
loop_
_entity_poly.entity_id
_entity_poly.type
_entity_poly.pdbx_seq_one_letter_code
_entity_poly.pdbx_strand_id
1 'polypeptide(L)'
;MPPKSAPDSAPAVDFKSALVSAGLPADLLPSSLSTGSWRLELAACAGSRMYGLSTPQSDVDYLLVYSRRDEFRHLRHPPDTTESRGPDKTIEFGCCEAAEFARQLLRGSIVHLELLFAQPAARLCVSPAFDWLLQRRMRLATENFIRQLLGLASQLVRTLSKAEVNPDQFPPAEARKVGKAAYQLEHKLNLLTDLAAGIEPRVTLEGAERERVLALRSADWADPASRRALARASLDRHRAVKQTLASRSSRLAENCPTDFLTDWLQVVHFGSHISEAES
;
A
#
# COMPACT_ATOMS: atom_id res chain seq x y z
N MET A 1 -14.44 -48.28 9.53
CA MET A 1 -13.41 -47.30 9.91
C MET A 1 -13.92 -45.92 9.54
N PRO A 2 -14.11 -44.99 10.49
CA PRO A 2 -14.52 -43.64 10.16
C PRO A 2 -13.35 -42.89 9.50
N PRO A 3 -13.62 -41.93 8.59
CA PRO A 3 -12.58 -41.11 8.00
C PRO A 3 -11.91 -40.27 9.11
N LYS A 4 -10.56 -40.21 9.06
CA LYS A 4 -9.76 -39.32 9.91
C LYS A 4 -10.30 -37.90 9.77
N SER A 5 -10.67 -37.31 10.89
CA SER A 5 -11.01 -35.90 11.02
C SER A 5 -9.92 -35.03 10.38
N ALA A 6 -10.35 -34.04 9.60
CA ALA A 6 -9.50 -32.95 9.14
C ALA A 6 -8.80 -32.32 10.37
N PRO A 7 -7.55 -31.86 10.24
CA PRO A 7 -6.86 -31.23 11.35
C PRO A 7 -7.67 -30.03 11.85
N ASP A 8 -7.90 -30.03 13.15
CA ASP A 8 -8.69 -29.04 13.88
C ASP A 8 -8.33 -27.61 13.46
N SER A 9 -9.38 -26.87 13.14
CA SER A 9 -9.37 -25.44 12.90
C SER A 9 -8.56 -24.70 13.97
N ALA A 10 -7.54 -23.95 13.55
CA ALA A 10 -6.93 -22.96 14.43
C ALA A 10 -8.05 -22.12 15.08
N PRO A 11 -8.03 -21.93 16.41
CA PRO A 11 -9.09 -21.23 17.11
C PRO A 11 -9.29 -19.86 16.47
N ALA A 12 -10.54 -19.43 16.32
CA ALA A 12 -10.86 -18.08 15.90
C ALA A 12 -10.26 -17.13 16.95
N VAL A 13 -9.08 -16.59 16.66
CA VAL A 13 -8.45 -15.57 17.50
C VAL A 13 -9.37 -14.37 17.41
N ASP A 14 -9.88 -13.93 18.56
CA ASP A 14 -10.62 -12.68 18.66
C ASP A 14 -9.84 -11.58 17.93
N PHE A 15 -10.46 -10.96 16.93
CA PHE A 15 -9.83 -9.99 16.03
C PHE A 15 -9.16 -8.85 16.80
N LYS A 16 -9.79 -8.44 17.90
CA LYS A 16 -9.24 -7.44 18.82
C LYS A 16 -7.98 -7.95 19.52
N SER A 17 -8.02 -9.16 20.06
CA SER A 17 -6.86 -9.83 20.66
C SER A 17 -5.71 -10.06 19.68
N ALA A 18 -5.99 -10.39 18.41
CA ALA A 18 -4.97 -10.55 17.37
C ALA A 18 -4.26 -9.22 17.07
N LEU A 19 -5.01 -8.12 16.99
CA LEU A 19 -4.45 -6.80 16.73
C LEU A 19 -3.68 -6.24 17.93
N VAL A 20 -4.17 -6.46 19.15
CA VAL A 20 -3.41 -6.13 20.37
C VAL A 20 -2.10 -6.92 20.45
N SER A 21 -2.15 -8.21 20.11
CA SER A 21 -0.95 -9.06 20.04
C SER A 21 0.03 -8.60 18.95
N ALA A 22 -0.50 -7.99 17.88
CA ALA A 22 0.29 -7.38 16.81
C ALA A 22 0.80 -5.95 17.17
N GLY A 23 0.54 -5.46 18.39
CA GLY A 23 1.03 -4.18 18.88
C GLY A 23 0.11 -2.98 18.62
N LEU A 24 -1.14 -3.20 18.21
CA LEU A 24 -2.14 -2.14 18.02
C LEU A 24 -2.88 -1.82 19.32
N PRO A 25 -3.15 -0.54 19.63
CA PRO A 25 -3.93 -0.17 20.81
C PRO A 25 -5.37 -0.70 20.76
N ALA A 26 -5.80 -1.39 21.82
CA ALA A 26 -7.10 -2.08 21.89
C ALA A 26 -8.32 -1.14 21.81
N ASP A 27 -8.12 0.12 22.18
CA ASP A 27 -9.10 1.19 22.25
C ASP A 27 -9.42 1.84 20.90
N LEU A 28 -8.61 1.56 19.87
CA LEU A 28 -8.75 2.18 18.54
C LEU A 28 -9.52 1.32 17.54
N LEU A 29 -9.93 0.12 17.93
CA LEU A 29 -10.59 -0.81 17.02
C LEU A 29 -12.10 -0.56 16.99
N PRO A 30 -12.73 -0.50 15.81
CA PRO A 30 -14.18 -0.33 15.74
C PRO A 30 -14.85 -1.46 16.51
N SER A 31 -15.82 -1.09 17.35
CA SER A 31 -16.70 -2.04 18.04
C SER A 31 -17.52 -2.89 17.07
N SER A 32 -17.66 -2.47 15.81
CA SER A 32 -18.24 -3.29 14.74
C SER A 32 -17.37 -4.50 14.38
N LEU A 33 -16.08 -4.50 14.72
CA LEU A 33 -15.15 -5.60 14.42
C LEU A 33 -15.12 -6.72 15.47
N SER A 34 -15.87 -6.59 16.57
CA SER A 34 -15.83 -7.51 17.71
C SER A 34 -16.95 -8.55 17.75
N THR A 35 -17.76 -8.69 16.69
CA THR A 35 -19.00 -9.48 16.75
C THR A 35 -19.12 -10.61 15.72
N GLY A 36 -18.05 -10.98 14.99
CA GLY A 36 -18.06 -12.13 14.08
C GLY A 36 -16.78 -12.98 14.09
N SER A 37 -16.85 -14.18 13.49
CA SER A 37 -15.74 -15.12 13.29
C SER A 37 -14.81 -14.65 12.19
N TRP A 38 -14.00 -13.64 12.51
CA TRP A 38 -13.11 -13.00 11.55
C TRP A 38 -11.70 -13.53 11.72
N ARG A 39 -10.97 -13.56 10.62
CA ARG A 39 -9.55 -13.88 10.62
C ARG A 39 -8.77 -12.70 10.08
N LEU A 40 -7.77 -12.28 10.84
CA LEU A 40 -6.80 -11.31 10.37
C LEU A 40 -5.85 -12.00 9.38
N GLU A 41 -5.81 -11.53 8.15
CA GLU A 41 -4.90 -12.05 7.11
C GLU A 41 -3.62 -11.22 7.04
N LEU A 42 -3.73 -9.89 7.21
CA LEU A 42 -2.62 -8.97 7.28
C LEU A 42 -2.93 -7.83 8.25
N ALA A 43 -1.95 -7.44 9.06
CA ALA A 43 -1.88 -6.11 9.66
C ALA A 43 -0.52 -5.48 9.35
N ALA A 44 -0.52 -4.22 8.92
CA ALA A 44 0.72 -3.53 8.55
C ALA A 44 0.64 -2.02 8.77
N CYS A 45 1.80 -1.42 9.02
CA CYS A 45 1.99 0.02 8.92
C CYS A 45 1.88 0.46 7.47
N ALA A 46 1.24 1.62 7.24
CA ALA A 46 1.11 2.26 5.95
C ALA A 46 1.75 3.67 5.97
N GLY A 47 1.63 4.38 4.84
CA GLY A 47 2.05 5.78 4.74
C GLY A 47 3.56 5.98 4.95
N SER A 48 3.92 7.11 5.56
CA SER A 48 5.32 7.53 5.68
C SER A 48 6.20 6.52 6.44
N ARG A 49 5.63 5.75 7.37
CA ARG A 49 6.33 4.68 8.09
C ARG A 49 6.67 3.50 7.18
N MET A 50 5.72 3.06 6.36
CA MET A 50 5.94 1.99 5.36
C MET A 50 7.06 2.34 4.37
N TYR A 51 7.15 3.62 3.98
CA TYR A 51 8.16 4.10 3.04
C TYR A 51 9.54 4.36 3.67
N GLY A 52 9.69 4.26 5.00
CA GLY A 52 10.91 4.65 5.70
C GLY A 52 11.12 6.18 5.78
N LEU A 53 10.05 6.96 5.58
CA LEU A 53 10.06 8.43 5.47
C LEU A 53 9.37 9.12 6.65
N SER A 54 9.13 8.42 7.75
CA SER A 54 8.48 8.99 8.92
C SER A 54 9.39 10.01 9.62
N THR A 55 8.76 11.07 10.11
CA THR A 55 9.36 12.13 10.94
C THR A 55 8.71 12.09 12.32
N PRO A 56 9.27 12.74 13.36
CA PRO A 56 8.63 12.80 14.69
C PRO A 56 7.18 13.35 14.67
N GLN A 57 6.84 14.15 13.66
CA GLN A 57 5.51 14.71 13.46
C GLN A 57 4.60 13.85 12.55
N SER A 58 5.08 12.68 12.09
CA SER A 58 4.26 11.78 11.27
C SER A 58 3.19 11.10 12.12
N ASP A 59 1.99 11.06 11.55
CA ASP A 59 0.91 10.16 11.92
C ASP A 59 1.30 8.68 11.76
N VAL A 60 0.43 7.81 12.28
CA VAL A 60 0.56 6.37 12.17
C VAL A 60 -0.66 5.84 11.42
N ASP A 61 -0.41 5.33 10.22
CA ASP A 61 -1.44 4.71 9.40
C ASP A 61 -1.30 3.18 9.50
N TYR A 62 -2.42 2.49 9.62
CA TYR A 62 -2.48 1.03 9.52
C TYR A 62 -3.41 0.58 8.40
N LEU A 63 -3.04 -0.50 7.73
CA LEU A 63 -3.89 -1.21 6.80
C LEU A 63 -4.07 -2.65 7.27
N LEU A 64 -5.32 -3.07 7.38
CA LEU A 64 -5.73 -4.38 7.83
C LEU A 64 -6.47 -5.10 6.70
N VAL A 65 -6.09 -6.35 6.44
CA VAL A 65 -6.84 -7.25 5.57
C VAL A 65 -7.43 -8.35 6.43
N TYR A 66 -8.74 -8.55 6.33
CA TYR A 66 -9.45 -9.56 7.09
C TYR A 66 -10.29 -10.46 6.18
N SER A 67 -10.56 -11.67 6.61
CA SER A 67 -11.46 -12.60 5.93
C SER A 67 -12.61 -13.03 6.85
N ARG A 68 -13.72 -13.41 6.22
CA ARG A 68 -14.93 -13.91 6.88
C ARG A 68 -14.98 -15.43 6.68
N ARG A 69 -15.11 -16.20 7.78
CA ARG A 69 -15.31 -17.66 7.68
C ARG A 69 -16.77 -18.05 7.57
N ASP A 70 -17.67 -17.27 8.19
CA ASP A 70 -19.09 -17.63 8.31
C ASP A 70 -20.01 -16.60 7.64
N GLU A 71 -19.85 -16.37 6.33
CA GLU A 71 -20.73 -15.47 5.55
C GLU A 71 -22.22 -15.83 5.64
N PHE A 72 -22.53 -17.08 6.03
CA PHE A 72 -23.88 -17.63 6.11
C PHE A 72 -24.50 -17.63 7.51
N ARG A 73 -23.77 -17.31 8.60
CA ARG A 73 -24.33 -17.37 9.97
C ARG A 73 -25.00 -16.10 10.42
N HIS A 74 -24.70 -14.98 9.77
CA HIS A 74 -25.26 -13.69 10.13
C HIS A 74 -25.77 -12.99 8.87
N LEU A 75 -27.08 -12.76 8.79
CA LEU A 75 -27.75 -11.92 7.76
C LEU A 75 -27.31 -10.43 7.84
N ARG A 76 -26.26 -10.11 8.61
CA ARG A 76 -25.66 -8.79 8.71
C ARG A 76 -24.28 -8.85 8.07
N HIS A 77 -24.14 -8.21 6.92
CA HIS A 77 -22.86 -8.02 6.26
C HIS A 77 -22.18 -6.78 6.85
N PRO A 78 -21.03 -6.89 7.55
CA PRO A 78 -20.21 -5.72 7.82
C PRO A 78 -19.72 -5.11 6.50
N PRO A 79 -19.41 -3.80 6.47
CA PRO A 79 -18.96 -3.14 5.26
C PRO A 79 -17.62 -3.73 4.79
N ASP A 80 -17.49 -3.94 3.48
CA ASP A 80 -16.27 -4.49 2.85
C ASP A 80 -15.03 -3.63 3.13
N THR A 81 -15.22 -2.34 3.41
CA THR A 81 -14.19 -1.40 3.86
C THR A 81 -14.64 -0.60 5.07
N THR A 82 -13.75 -0.40 6.04
CA THR A 82 -13.97 0.52 7.17
C THR A 82 -12.75 1.41 7.34
N GLU A 83 -12.94 2.71 7.54
CA GLU A 83 -11.85 3.65 7.75
C GLU A 83 -12.08 4.47 9.03
N SER A 84 -10.99 4.76 9.74
CA SER A 84 -10.93 5.80 10.76
C SER A 84 -9.84 6.77 10.36
N ARG A 85 -10.24 7.96 9.91
CA ARG A 85 -9.34 9.03 9.46
C ARG A 85 -9.81 10.39 9.98
N GLY A 86 -8.90 11.34 10.08
CA GLY A 86 -9.23 12.73 10.38
C GLY A 86 -8.24 13.42 11.30
N PRO A 87 -8.30 14.77 11.39
CA PRO A 87 -7.30 15.59 12.07
C PRO A 87 -7.20 15.33 13.57
N ASP A 88 -8.25 14.77 14.19
CA ASP A 88 -8.30 14.47 15.62
C ASP A 88 -7.80 13.05 15.95
N LYS A 89 -7.36 12.30 14.95
CA LYS A 89 -6.89 10.92 15.11
C LYS A 89 -5.36 10.90 15.09
N THR A 90 -4.77 10.47 16.20
CA THR A 90 -3.33 10.20 16.29
C THR A 90 -2.91 8.92 15.55
N ILE A 91 -3.87 8.02 15.33
CA ILE A 91 -3.71 6.77 14.60
C ILE A 91 -4.89 6.65 13.62
N GLU A 92 -4.56 6.45 12.34
CA GLU A 92 -5.52 6.15 11.29
C GLU A 92 -5.47 4.66 10.95
N PHE A 93 -6.61 4.07 10.59
CA PHE A 93 -6.64 2.71 10.05
C PHE A 93 -7.63 2.59 8.89
N GLY A 94 -7.29 1.72 7.95
CA GLY A 94 -8.18 1.20 6.92
C GLY A 94 -8.27 -0.32 7.04
N CYS A 95 -9.48 -0.85 7.12
CA CYS A 95 -9.77 -2.28 7.06
C CYS A 95 -10.38 -2.60 5.69
N CYS A 96 -9.89 -3.66 5.06
CA CYS A 96 -10.38 -4.15 3.78
C CYS A 96 -10.63 -5.66 3.87
N GLU A 97 -11.80 -6.10 3.43
CA GLU A 97 -12.10 -7.53 3.36
C GLU A 97 -11.30 -8.20 2.23
N ALA A 98 -10.88 -9.45 2.39
CA ALA A 98 -9.97 -10.14 1.48
C ALA A 98 -10.45 -10.14 0.01
N ALA A 99 -11.74 -10.35 -0.26
CA ALA A 99 -12.27 -10.30 -1.61
C ALA A 99 -12.23 -8.87 -2.18
N GLU A 100 -12.50 -7.85 -1.36
CA GLU A 100 -12.35 -6.46 -1.80
C GLU A 100 -10.87 -6.10 -2.03
N PHE A 101 -9.96 -6.59 -1.18
CA PHE A 101 -8.53 -6.44 -1.37
C PHE A 101 -8.08 -7.03 -2.71
N ALA A 102 -8.54 -8.23 -3.06
CA ALA A 102 -8.29 -8.83 -4.38
C ALA A 102 -8.83 -7.94 -5.52
N ARG A 103 -10.04 -7.38 -5.40
CA ARG A 103 -10.58 -6.45 -6.41
C ARG A 103 -9.74 -5.19 -6.53
N GLN A 104 -9.22 -4.66 -5.43
CA GLN A 104 -8.33 -3.51 -5.44
C GLN A 104 -7.00 -3.81 -6.14
N LEU A 105 -6.44 -5.01 -5.94
CA LEU A 105 -5.25 -5.48 -6.66
C LEU A 105 -5.52 -5.59 -8.18
N LEU A 106 -6.67 -6.16 -8.59
CA LEU A 106 -7.06 -6.22 -10.01
C LEU A 106 -7.14 -4.83 -10.65
N ARG A 107 -7.66 -3.84 -9.91
CA ARG A 107 -7.75 -2.44 -10.36
C ARG A 107 -6.39 -1.74 -10.43
N GLY A 108 -5.32 -2.35 -9.94
CA GLY A 108 -3.99 -1.73 -9.89
C GLY A 108 -3.85 -0.72 -8.75
N SER A 109 -4.62 -0.87 -7.68
CA SER A 109 -4.65 0.08 -6.56
C SER A 109 -3.25 0.24 -5.96
N ILE A 110 -2.70 1.46 -6.08
CA ILE A 110 -1.32 1.77 -5.67
C ILE A 110 -1.09 1.40 -4.20
N VAL A 111 -2.01 1.79 -3.32
CA VAL A 111 -1.88 1.57 -1.87
C VAL A 111 -1.81 0.08 -1.54
N HIS A 112 -2.69 -0.73 -2.14
CA HIS A 112 -2.75 -2.17 -1.87
C HIS A 112 -1.59 -2.93 -2.51
N LEU A 113 -1.10 -2.47 -3.68
CA LEU A 113 0.09 -3.06 -4.30
C LEU A 113 1.35 -2.72 -3.52
N GLU A 114 1.53 -1.46 -3.11
CA GLU A 114 2.67 -1.06 -2.27
C GLU A 114 2.72 -1.85 -0.96
N LEU A 115 1.57 -2.19 -0.39
CA LEU A 115 1.48 -3.01 0.80
C LEU A 115 2.11 -4.42 0.62
N LEU A 116 1.97 -5.02 -0.56
CA LEU A 116 2.58 -6.32 -0.86
C LEU A 116 4.10 -6.24 -1.00
N PHE A 117 4.61 -5.11 -1.47
CA PHE A 117 6.05 -4.86 -1.66
C PHE A 117 6.71 -4.15 -0.46
N ALA A 118 5.95 -3.82 0.57
CA ALA A 118 6.49 -3.26 1.82
C ALA A 118 7.44 -4.26 2.49
N GLN A 119 8.49 -3.77 3.14
CA GLN A 119 9.43 -4.63 3.86
C GLN A 119 8.76 -5.39 5.02
N PRO A 120 9.32 -6.54 5.44
CA PRO A 120 8.80 -7.31 6.57
C PRO A 120 8.60 -6.50 7.85
N ALA A 121 9.48 -5.52 8.13
CA ALA A 121 9.37 -4.65 9.31
C ALA A 121 8.11 -3.78 9.34
N ALA A 122 7.48 -3.52 8.18
CA ALA A 122 6.20 -2.82 8.12
C ALA A 122 5.01 -3.73 8.43
N ARG A 123 5.17 -5.06 8.46
CA ARG A 123 4.11 -6.03 8.66
C ARG A 123 4.08 -6.48 10.11
N LEU A 124 2.96 -6.21 10.78
CA LEU A 124 2.74 -6.56 12.18
C LEU A 124 2.20 -7.99 12.33
N CYS A 125 1.40 -8.43 11.36
CA CYS A 125 0.82 -9.77 11.33
C CYS A 125 0.66 -10.21 9.87
N VAL A 126 1.01 -11.46 9.57
CA VAL A 126 0.83 -12.08 8.25
C VAL A 126 0.32 -13.51 8.48
N SER A 127 -0.83 -13.84 7.91
CA SER A 127 -1.33 -15.21 7.92
C SER A 127 -0.60 -16.08 6.88
N PRO A 128 -0.61 -17.42 7.01
CA PRO A 128 -0.08 -18.31 5.98
C PRO A 128 -0.71 -18.08 4.58
N ALA A 129 -1.99 -17.72 4.53
CA ALA A 129 -2.67 -17.45 3.27
C ALA A 129 -2.17 -16.14 2.63
N PHE A 130 -1.93 -15.12 3.45
CA PHE A 130 -1.35 -13.87 2.95
C PHE A 130 0.12 -14.02 2.58
N ASP A 131 0.89 -14.85 3.31
CA ASP A 131 2.27 -15.17 2.96
C ASP A 131 2.39 -15.86 1.60
N TRP A 132 1.45 -16.76 1.26
CA TRP A 132 1.37 -17.37 -0.07
C TRP A 132 1.27 -16.31 -1.19
N LEU A 133 0.46 -15.27 -0.99
CA LEU A 133 0.32 -14.15 -1.93
C LEU A 133 1.61 -13.33 -1.99
N LEU A 134 2.20 -13.03 -0.83
CA LEU A 134 3.44 -12.26 -0.74
C LEU A 134 4.58 -12.95 -1.49
N GLN A 135 4.76 -14.26 -1.35
CA GLN A 135 5.79 -15.02 -2.08
C GLN A 135 5.66 -14.91 -3.60
N ARG A 136 4.45 -14.65 -4.11
CA ARG A 136 4.13 -14.58 -5.55
C ARG A 136 3.80 -13.15 -6.02
N ARG A 137 4.05 -12.14 -5.19
CA ARG A 137 3.66 -10.73 -5.41
C ARG A 137 4.14 -10.12 -6.72
N MET A 138 5.26 -10.59 -7.29
CA MET A 138 5.74 -10.11 -8.59
C MET A 138 4.76 -10.37 -9.74
N ARG A 139 3.84 -11.34 -9.62
CA ARG A 139 2.73 -11.54 -10.59
C ARG A 139 1.78 -10.33 -10.66
N LEU A 140 1.82 -9.45 -9.66
CA LEU A 140 0.99 -8.24 -9.57
C LEU A 140 1.72 -6.97 -10.03
N ALA A 141 3.04 -7.05 -10.28
CA ALA A 141 3.80 -6.00 -10.93
C ALA A 141 3.43 -5.97 -12.43
N THR A 142 2.49 -5.09 -12.79
CA THR A 142 1.84 -5.09 -14.11
C THR A 142 1.89 -3.71 -14.77
N GLU A 143 1.63 -3.65 -16.07
CA GLU A 143 1.46 -2.37 -16.78
C GLU A 143 0.26 -1.57 -16.27
N ASN A 144 -0.79 -2.24 -15.80
CA ASN A 144 -1.88 -1.57 -15.10
C ASN A 144 -1.37 -0.83 -13.86
N PHE A 145 -0.50 -1.45 -13.05
CA PHE A 145 0.10 -0.77 -11.89
C PHE A 145 0.95 0.44 -12.31
N ILE A 146 1.78 0.31 -13.36
CA ILE A 146 2.55 1.42 -13.93
C ILE A 146 1.62 2.57 -14.36
N ARG A 147 0.49 2.27 -15.03
CA ARG A 147 -0.48 3.29 -15.45
C ARG A 147 -1.11 4.02 -14.26
N GLN A 148 -1.47 3.31 -13.20
CA GLN A 148 -2.01 3.93 -11.99
C GLN A 148 -0.97 4.86 -11.34
N LEU A 149 0.29 4.41 -11.22
CA LEU A 149 1.40 5.23 -10.72
C LEU A 149 1.64 6.48 -11.58
N LEU A 150 1.63 6.36 -12.91
CA LEU A 150 1.74 7.50 -13.83
C LEU A 150 0.55 8.46 -13.71
N GLY A 151 -0.65 7.93 -13.48
CA GLY A 151 -1.84 8.72 -13.20
C GLY A 151 -1.67 9.57 -11.96
N LEU A 152 -1.24 8.97 -10.85
CA LEU A 152 -0.95 9.69 -9.60
C LEU A 152 0.20 10.69 -9.79
N ALA A 153 1.31 10.29 -10.44
CA ALA A 153 2.44 11.17 -10.71
C ALA A 153 2.01 12.41 -11.51
N SER A 154 1.12 12.25 -12.50
CA SER A 154 0.56 13.36 -13.27
C SER A 154 -0.24 14.34 -12.41
N GLN A 155 -0.97 13.85 -11.39
CA GLN A 155 -1.67 14.72 -10.45
C GLN A 155 -0.68 15.55 -9.59
N LEU A 156 0.38 14.91 -9.10
CA LEU A 156 1.43 15.55 -8.30
C LEU A 156 2.21 16.58 -9.13
N VAL A 157 2.54 16.24 -10.38
CA VAL A 157 3.17 17.13 -11.37
C VAL A 157 2.37 18.41 -11.56
N ARG A 158 1.03 18.35 -11.65
CA ARG A 158 0.21 19.57 -11.77
C ARG A 158 0.37 20.50 -10.57
N THR A 159 0.51 19.97 -9.36
CA THR A 159 0.78 20.77 -8.16
C THR A 159 2.16 21.43 -8.25
N LEU A 160 3.19 20.65 -8.63
CA LEU A 160 4.57 21.14 -8.72
C LEU A 160 4.76 22.14 -9.87
N SER A 161 4.13 21.94 -11.02
CA SER A 161 4.21 22.90 -12.13
C SER A 161 3.62 24.26 -11.77
N LYS A 162 2.54 24.30 -10.98
CA LYS A 162 2.04 25.59 -10.46
C LYS A 162 3.06 26.26 -9.55
N ALA A 163 3.70 25.48 -8.67
CA ALA A 163 4.74 25.97 -7.75
C ALA A 163 6.03 26.41 -8.47
N GLU A 164 6.35 25.82 -9.63
CA GLU A 164 7.48 26.25 -10.47
C GLU A 164 7.19 27.57 -11.19
N VAL A 165 5.99 27.72 -11.77
CA VAL A 165 5.64 28.88 -12.62
C VAL A 165 5.29 30.11 -11.79
N ASN A 166 4.51 29.94 -10.72
CA ASN A 166 4.03 31.03 -9.87
C ASN A 166 4.45 30.81 -8.41
N PRO A 167 5.76 30.77 -8.11
CA PRO A 167 6.23 30.45 -6.77
C PRO A 167 5.70 31.46 -5.74
N ASP A 168 5.59 32.75 -6.06
CA ASP A 168 5.20 33.78 -5.09
C ASP A 168 3.72 33.72 -4.64
N GLN A 169 2.88 32.93 -5.31
CA GLN A 169 1.43 32.88 -5.08
C GLN A 169 0.97 31.82 -4.08
N PHE A 170 1.89 31.07 -3.46
CA PHE A 170 1.53 30.00 -2.52
C PHE A 170 1.64 30.50 -1.07
N PRO A 171 0.51 30.58 -0.33
CA PRO A 171 0.53 30.82 1.10
C PRO A 171 1.33 29.73 1.85
N PRO A 172 1.83 29.99 3.06
CA PRO A 172 2.60 29.02 3.84
C PRO A 172 1.89 27.66 4.05
N ALA A 173 0.57 27.65 4.18
CA ALA A 173 -0.22 26.43 4.29
C ALA A 173 -0.21 25.57 3.01
N GLU A 174 -0.09 26.21 1.84
CA GLU A 174 0.00 25.51 0.56
C GLU A 174 1.43 25.04 0.26
N ALA A 175 2.46 25.75 0.76
CA ALA A 175 3.84 25.32 0.66
C ALA A 175 4.06 23.89 1.19
N ARG A 176 3.40 23.53 2.31
CA ARG A 176 3.43 22.16 2.87
C ARG A 176 2.81 21.14 1.92
N LYS A 177 1.73 21.50 1.21
CA LYS A 177 1.10 20.62 0.21
C LYS A 177 2.02 20.39 -0.99
N VAL A 178 2.74 21.43 -1.42
CA VAL A 178 3.74 21.34 -2.49
C VAL A 178 4.89 20.41 -2.09
N GLY A 179 5.44 20.59 -0.88
CA GLY A 179 6.48 19.69 -0.37
C GLY A 179 6.01 18.24 -0.23
N LYS A 180 4.76 18.04 0.21
CA LYS A 180 4.14 16.70 0.21
C LYS A 180 4.06 16.10 -1.19
N ALA A 181 3.66 16.90 -2.17
CA ALA A 181 3.58 16.45 -3.55
C ALA A 181 4.95 16.08 -4.14
N ALA A 182 6.01 16.83 -3.80
CA ALA A 182 7.36 16.59 -4.28
C ALA A 182 7.92 15.25 -3.78
N TYR A 183 7.92 15.02 -2.46
CA TYR A 183 8.49 13.77 -1.92
C TYR A 183 7.65 12.55 -2.34
N GLN A 184 6.31 12.71 -2.47
CA GLN A 184 5.45 11.63 -2.97
C GLN A 184 5.74 11.32 -4.44
N LEU A 185 5.97 12.35 -5.26
CA LEU A 185 6.33 12.15 -6.66
C LEU A 185 7.63 11.38 -6.76
N GLU A 186 8.68 11.83 -6.08
CA GLU A 186 9.98 11.15 -6.06
C GLU A 186 9.87 9.68 -5.64
N HIS A 187 9.11 9.39 -4.59
CA HIS A 187 8.86 8.02 -4.18
C HIS A 187 8.20 7.19 -5.29
N LYS A 188 7.15 7.71 -5.95
CA LYS A 188 6.49 6.99 -7.06
C LYS A 188 7.40 6.86 -8.28
N LEU A 189 8.28 7.83 -8.54
CA LEU A 189 9.27 7.76 -9.62
C LEU A 189 10.30 6.65 -9.39
N ASN A 190 10.69 6.40 -8.14
CA ASN A 190 11.55 5.26 -7.80
C ASN A 190 10.86 3.93 -8.11
N LEU A 191 9.60 3.77 -7.69
CA LEU A 191 8.82 2.56 -8.02
C LEU A 191 8.65 2.37 -9.52
N LEU A 192 8.38 3.44 -10.26
CA LEU A 192 8.30 3.39 -11.72
C LEU A 192 9.62 2.98 -12.37
N THR A 193 10.76 3.40 -11.81
CA THR A 193 12.09 3.01 -12.29
C THR A 193 12.34 1.52 -12.07
N ASP A 194 12.01 1.02 -10.88
CA ASP A 194 12.13 -0.41 -10.55
C ASP A 194 11.24 -1.26 -11.46
N LEU A 195 9.96 -0.87 -11.61
CA LEU A 195 9.01 -1.55 -12.50
C LEU A 195 9.45 -1.51 -13.97
N ALA A 196 10.03 -0.39 -14.44
CA ALA A 196 10.54 -0.27 -15.80
C ALA A 196 11.69 -1.24 -16.08
N ALA A 197 12.50 -1.53 -15.06
CA ALA A 197 13.61 -2.48 -15.13
C ALA A 197 13.17 -3.94 -14.87
N GLY A 198 11.90 -4.20 -14.59
CA GLY A 198 11.39 -5.54 -14.26
C GLY A 198 11.90 -6.09 -12.92
N ILE A 199 12.39 -5.22 -12.05
CA ILE A 199 12.85 -5.59 -10.70
C ILE A 199 11.73 -5.36 -9.68
N GLU A 200 11.86 -6.01 -8.53
CA GLU A 200 10.89 -5.85 -7.45
C GLU A 200 10.83 -4.38 -6.98
N PRO A 201 9.65 -3.76 -6.93
CA PRO A 201 9.49 -2.37 -6.51
C PRO A 201 9.90 -2.16 -5.05
N ARG A 202 10.83 -1.24 -4.80
CA ARG A 202 11.30 -0.91 -3.45
C ARG A 202 10.41 0.16 -2.82
N VAL A 203 9.42 -0.30 -2.05
CA VAL A 203 8.48 0.58 -1.33
C VAL A 203 9.11 1.24 -0.12
N THR A 204 9.89 0.51 0.67
CA THR A 204 10.66 1.11 1.77
C THR A 204 11.97 1.63 1.21
N LEU A 205 12.21 2.94 1.33
CA LEU A 205 13.43 3.57 0.84
C LEU A 205 14.54 3.46 1.89
N GLU A 206 15.76 3.23 1.42
CA GLU A 206 16.97 3.16 2.24
C GLU A 206 18.11 3.98 1.63
N GLY A 207 19.17 4.20 2.43
CA GLY A 207 20.39 4.88 2.00
C GLY A 207 20.18 6.22 1.30
N ALA A 208 20.93 6.46 0.23
CA ALA A 208 20.92 7.73 -0.52
C ALA A 208 19.56 8.05 -1.18
N GLU A 209 18.75 7.04 -1.51
CA GLU A 209 17.39 7.26 -2.02
C GLU A 209 16.49 7.83 -0.94
N ARG A 210 16.52 7.23 0.26
CA ARG A 210 15.78 7.71 1.42
C ARG A 210 16.19 9.14 1.79
N GLU A 211 17.49 9.41 1.87
CA GLU A 211 18.02 10.73 2.24
C GLU A 211 17.56 11.82 1.27
N ARG A 212 17.58 11.55 -0.04
CA ARG A 212 17.08 12.50 -1.04
C ARG A 212 15.60 12.83 -0.86
N VAL A 213 14.77 11.82 -0.61
CA VAL A 213 13.32 12.02 -0.42
C VAL A 213 13.03 12.72 0.90
N LEU A 214 13.78 12.42 1.97
CA LEU A 214 13.69 13.13 3.23
C LEU A 214 14.14 14.59 3.11
N ALA A 215 15.19 14.88 2.35
CA ALA A 215 15.61 16.25 2.09
C ALA A 215 14.48 17.08 1.46
N LEU A 216 13.71 16.51 0.53
CA LEU A 216 12.52 17.18 -0.02
C LEU A 216 11.41 17.34 0.99
N ARG A 217 11.18 16.34 1.86
CA ARG A 217 10.17 16.41 2.92
C ARG A 217 10.50 17.50 3.94
N SER A 218 11.77 17.71 4.24
CA SER A 218 12.28 18.66 5.24
C SER A 218 12.70 20.01 4.66
N ALA A 219 12.70 20.17 3.33
CA ALA A 219 13.11 21.42 2.68
C ALA A 219 12.20 22.58 3.07
N ASP A 220 12.77 23.79 3.06
CA ASP A 220 11.98 25.00 3.20
C ASP A 220 11.24 25.31 1.90
N TRP A 221 9.99 24.86 1.86
CA TRP A 221 9.09 25.16 0.76
C TRP A 221 8.48 26.56 0.86
N ALA A 222 8.75 27.36 1.90
CA ALA A 222 8.23 28.71 2.06
C ALA A 222 8.95 29.73 1.14
N ASP A 223 10.26 29.55 0.95
CA ASP A 223 11.08 30.38 0.06
C ASP A 223 10.72 30.15 -1.43
N PRO A 224 10.30 31.19 -2.17
CA PRO A 224 9.91 31.06 -3.58
C PRO A 224 11.03 30.54 -4.50
N ALA A 225 12.28 30.95 -4.29
CA ALA A 225 13.40 30.54 -5.12
C ALA A 225 13.72 29.06 -4.94
N SER A 226 13.81 28.61 -3.69
CA SER A 226 13.99 27.20 -3.33
C SER A 226 12.83 26.33 -3.82
N ARG A 227 11.59 26.77 -3.58
CA ARG A 227 10.37 26.10 -4.08
C ARG A 227 10.43 25.88 -5.59
N ARG A 228 10.78 26.90 -6.36
CA ARG A 228 10.89 26.81 -7.83
C ARG A 228 11.97 25.82 -8.24
N ALA A 229 13.16 25.91 -7.64
CA ALA A 229 14.28 25.03 -7.98
C ALA A 229 13.96 23.55 -7.68
N LEU A 230 13.40 23.26 -6.51
CA LEU A 230 13.03 21.90 -6.09
C LEU A 230 11.88 21.32 -6.93
N ALA A 231 10.87 22.13 -7.24
CA ALA A 231 9.78 21.74 -8.13
C ALA A 231 10.33 21.39 -9.53
N ARG A 232 11.18 22.24 -10.10
CA ARG A 232 11.81 21.99 -11.40
C ARG A 232 12.62 20.69 -11.44
N ALA A 233 13.45 20.45 -10.42
CA ALA A 233 14.24 19.21 -10.33
C ALA A 233 13.35 17.95 -10.33
N SER A 234 12.25 17.98 -9.56
CA SER A 234 11.28 16.86 -9.50
C SER A 234 10.57 16.66 -10.85
N LEU A 235 10.24 17.75 -11.54
CA LEU A 235 9.61 17.72 -12.87
C LEU A 235 10.57 17.18 -13.94
N ASP A 236 11.84 17.55 -13.90
CA ASP A 236 12.88 17.03 -14.81
C ASP A 236 13.08 15.53 -14.61
N ARG A 237 13.12 15.05 -13.35
CA ARG A 237 13.20 13.62 -13.07
C ARG A 237 11.97 12.87 -13.58
N HIS A 238 10.76 13.41 -13.40
CA HIS A 238 9.54 12.81 -13.95
C HIS A 238 9.61 12.67 -15.48
N ARG A 239 10.11 13.69 -16.19
CA ARG A 239 10.31 13.62 -17.66
C ARG A 239 11.28 12.49 -18.02
N ALA A 240 12.41 12.38 -17.31
CA ALA A 240 13.41 11.33 -17.56
C ALA A 240 12.85 9.91 -17.33
N VAL A 241 12.10 9.69 -16.24
CA VAL A 241 11.46 8.39 -15.95
C VAL A 241 10.41 8.07 -17.01
N LYS A 242 9.58 9.03 -17.42
CA LYS A 242 8.60 8.85 -18.49
C LYS A 242 9.26 8.49 -19.82
N GLN A 243 10.40 9.11 -20.14
CA GLN A 243 11.18 8.78 -21.34
C GLN A 243 11.72 7.35 -21.27
N THR A 244 12.27 6.95 -20.11
CA THR A 244 12.75 5.58 -19.87
C THR A 244 11.65 4.54 -20.07
N LEU A 245 10.45 4.79 -19.52
CA LEU A 245 9.28 3.94 -19.70
C LEU A 245 8.78 3.88 -21.16
N ALA A 246 8.99 4.94 -21.95
CA ALA A 246 8.63 4.97 -23.35
C ALA A 246 9.64 4.25 -24.25
N SER A 247 10.92 4.23 -23.86
CA SER A 247 12.01 3.63 -24.65
C SER A 247 12.36 2.19 -24.29
N ARG A 248 11.67 1.57 -23.32
CA ARG A 248 11.94 0.19 -22.91
C ARG A 248 11.63 -0.81 -24.02
N SER A 249 12.51 -1.81 -24.14
CA SER A 249 12.39 -2.89 -25.13
C SER A 249 11.41 -3.99 -24.72
N SER A 250 11.09 -4.09 -23.43
CA SER A 250 10.15 -5.07 -22.88
C SER A 250 9.18 -4.39 -21.91
N ARG A 251 8.03 -5.03 -21.70
CA ARG A 251 6.96 -4.56 -20.82
C ARG A 251 6.56 -5.69 -19.88
N LEU A 252 6.00 -5.33 -18.72
CA LEU A 252 5.41 -6.28 -17.79
C LEU A 252 4.13 -6.86 -18.38
N ALA A 253 3.56 -7.88 -17.72
CA ALA A 253 2.22 -8.35 -18.04
C ALA A 253 1.21 -7.18 -17.93
N GLU A 254 0.24 -7.13 -18.85
CA GLU A 254 -0.66 -5.98 -18.93
C GLU A 254 -1.55 -5.86 -17.69
N ASN A 255 -2.07 -7.00 -17.20
CA ASN A 255 -2.96 -7.10 -16.06
C ASN A 255 -2.59 -8.27 -15.15
N CYS A 256 -3.07 -8.23 -13.90
CA CYS A 256 -3.01 -9.37 -12.99
C CYS A 256 -3.91 -10.50 -13.54
N PRO A 257 -3.45 -11.77 -13.53
CA PRO A 257 -4.34 -12.90 -13.82
C PRO A 257 -5.44 -12.98 -12.77
N THR A 258 -6.71 -12.97 -13.17
CA THR A 258 -7.84 -13.08 -12.23
C THR A 258 -7.78 -14.38 -11.44
N ASP A 259 -7.43 -15.48 -12.11
CA ASP A 259 -7.35 -16.81 -11.50
C ASP A 259 -6.33 -16.85 -10.36
N PHE A 260 -5.23 -16.11 -10.46
CA PHE A 260 -4.22 -16.02 -9.38
C PHE A 260 -4.80 -15.44 -8.08
N LEU A 261 -5.70 -14.45 -8.18
CA LEU A 261 -6.34 -13.87 -6.99
C LEU A 261 -7.53 -14.71 -6.51
N THR A 262 -8.22 -15.40 -7.42
CA THR A 262 -9.21 -16.42 -7.07
C THR A 262 -8.58 -17.55 -6.25
N ASP A 263 -7.43 -18.04 -6.69
CA ASP A 263 -6.61 -19.04 -5.99
C ASP A 263 -6.24 -18.56 -4.60
N TRP A 264 -5.72 -17.34 -4.47
CA TRP A 264 -5.42 -16.77 -3.15
C TRP A 264 -6.65 -16.76 -2.22
N LEU A 265 -7.83 -16.35 -2.73
CA LEU A 265 -9.06 -16.36 -1.94
C LEU A 265 -9.47 -17.77 -1.52
N GLN A 266 -9.25 -18.78 -2.37
CA GLN A 266 -9.47 -20.17 -1.97
C GLN A 266 -8.54 -20.59 -0.83
N VAL A 267 -7.26 -20.18 -0.84
CA VAL A 267 -6.33 -20.42 0.28
C VAL A 267 -6.83 -19.73 1.56
N VAL A 268 -7.33 -18.50 1.44
CA VAL A 268 -7.89 -17.73 2.57
C VAL A 268 -9.07 -18.46 3.21
N HIS A 269 -10.03 -18.93 2.41
CA HIS A 269 -11.27 -19.53 2.91
C HIS A 269 -11.13 -21.00 3.32
N PHE A 270 -10.39 -21.80 2.54
CA PHE A 270 -10.33 -23.26 2.72
C PHE A 270 -9.04 -23.76 3.36
N GLY A 271 -8.00 -22.92 3.45
CA GLY A 271 -6.71 -23.30 4.05
C GLY A 271 -5.93 -24.36 3.28
N SER A 272 -6.36 -24.72 2.07
CA SER A 272 -5.75 -25.75 1.25
C SER A 272 -4.44 -25.25 0.63
N HIS A 273 -3.41 -26.10 0.64
CA HIS A 273 -2.29 -25.95 -0.28
C HIS A 273 -2.81 -26.10 -1.70
N ILE A 274 -2.84 -25.02 -2.48
CA ILE A 274 -3.02 -25.12 -3.92
C ILE A 274 -1.80 -25.89 -4.44
N SER A 275 -2.07 -27.07 -4.99
CA SER A 275 -1.08 -27.90 -5.68
C SER A 275 -0.40 -27.03 -6.73
N GLU A 276 0.89 -26.74 -6.55
CA GLU A 276 1.71 -26.10 -7.58
C GLU A 276 1.79 -27.04 -8.77
N ALA A 277 0.92 -26.82 -9.76
CA ALA A 277 1.00 -27.43 -11.07
C ALA A 277 1.36 -26.35 -12.09
N GLU A 278 2.51 -25.71 -11.91
CA GLU A 278 3.17 -24.93 -12.97
C GLU A 278 4.68 -25.20 -12.87
N SER A 279 5.12 -26.18 -13.66
CA SER A 279 6.52 -26.45 -14.05
C SER A 279 6.82 -25.79 -15.38
#